data_AF-C6H126-F1
#
_entry.id   AF-C6H126-F1
#
_cell.length_a   1.000
_cell.length_b   1.000
_cell.length_c   1.000
_cell.angle_alpha   90.00
_cell.angle_beta   90.00
_cell.angle_gamma   90.00
#
_symmetry.space_group_name_H-M   'P 1'
#
loop_
_entity.id
_entity.type
_entity.pdbx_description
1 polymer ?
#
loop_
_entity_poly.entity_id
_entity_poly.type
_entity_poly.pdbx_seq_one_letter_code
_entity_poly.pdbx_strand_id
1 'polypeptide(L)'
;MNPYVLIILLSSLGLGTVLTFASSHWLLAWMGLEINTLAIIPIMAQQHHPRAIEATTKYFLTQATAAAMILFASTTNAWLVGEWEIHQLSHPLATKTAMLALALKLG
;
A
#
# COMPACT_ATOMS: atom_id res chain seq x y z
N MET A 1 -22.07 0.32 11.15
CA MET A 1 -21.23 1.51 10.87
C MET A 1 -22.12 2.61 10.33
N ASN A 2 -21.86 3.88 10.65
CA ASN A 2 -22.64 4.99 10.12
C ASN A 2 -22.48 5.06 8.58
N PRO A 3 -23.57 5.23 7.80
CA PRO A 3 -23.50 5.32 6.33
C PRO A 3 -22.50 6.38 5.83
N TYR A 4 -22.34 7.51 6.53
CA TYR A 4 -21.35 8.52 6.15
C TYR A 4 -19.91 8.01 6.25
N VAL A 5 -19.60 7.22 7.29
CA VAL A 5 -18.28 6.62 7.48
C VAL A 5 -18.01 5.59 6.39
N LEU A 6 -19.02 4.79 6.03
CA LEU A 6 -18.89 3.81 4.94
C LEU A 6 -18.59 4.49 3.60
N ILE A 7 -19.28 5.58 3.28
CA ILE A 7 -19.04 6.34 2.05
C ILE A 7 -17.61 6.88 2.01
N ILE A 8 -17.12 7.45 3.13
CA ILE A 8 -15.75 7.97 3.20
C ILE A 8 -14.72 6.86 3.00
N LEU A 9 -14.91 5.69 3.59
CA LEU A 9 -13.97 4.57 3.44
C LEU A 9 -13.97 4.01 2.01
N LEU A 10 -15.13 3.86 1.39
CA LEU A 10 -15.25 3.41 0.00
C LEU A 10 -14.68 4.44 -0.99
N SER A 11 -14.91 5.74 -0.77
CA SER A 11 -14.31 6.78 -1.61
C SER A 11 -12.79 6.83 -1.42
N SER A 12 -12.29 6.60 -0.21
CA SER A 12 -10.85 6.54 0.08
C SER A 12 -10.18 5.37 -0.65
N LEU A 13 -10.83 4.21 -0.75
CA LEU A 13 -10.35 3.09 -1.59
C LEU A 13 -10.25 3.47 -3.07
N GLY A 14 -11.26 4.16 -3.60
CA GLY A 14 -11.22 4.68 -4.97
C GLY A 14 -10.09 5.70 -5.17
N LEU A 15 -9.92 6.61 -4.22
CA LEU A 15 -8.87 7.64 -4.29
C LEU A 15 -7.47 7.05 -4.17
N GLY A 16 -7.24 6.09 -3.27
CA GLY A 16 -5.93 5.46 -3.11
C GLY A 16 -5.51 4.68 -4.37
N THR A 17 -6.42 3.92 -4.97
CA THR A 17 -6.17 3.23 -6.24
C THR A 17 -5.89 4.20 -7.40
N VAL A 18 -6.67 5.27 -7.54
CA VAL A 18 -6.43 6.31 -8.56
C VAL A 18 -5.11 7.01 -8.34
N LEU A 19 -4.76 7.34 -7.09
CA LEU A 19 -3.49 8.00 -6.75
C LEU A 19 -2.30 7.12 -7.12
N THR A 20 -2.33 5.82 -6.80
CA THR A 20 -1.26 4.90 -7.19
C THR A 20 -1.17 4.78 -8.71
N PHE A 21 -2.29 4.63 -9.42
CA PHE A 21 -2.30 4.49 -10.88
C PHE A 21 -1.82 5.74 -11.62
N ALA A 22 -2.21 6.92 -11.17
CA ALA A 22 -1.86 8.19 -11.81
C ALA A 22 -0.49 8.76 -11.38
N SER A 23 0.15 8.16 -10.38
CA SER A 23 1.41 8.65 -9.86
C SER A 23 2.58 8.41 -10.83
N SER A 24 3.51 9.38 -10.88
CA SER A 24 4.82 9.25 -11.53
C SER A 24 5.97 9.14 -10.53
N HIS A 25 5.69 9.36 -9.24
CA HIS A 25 6.67 9.44 -8.15
C HIS A 25 6.41 8.34 -7.12
N TRP A 26 7.45 7.60 -6.71
CA TRP A 26 7.32 6.44 -5.81
C TRP A 26 6.64 6.76 -4.48
N LEU A 27 6.97 7.90 -3.87
CA LEU A 27 6.33 8.33 -2.61
C LEU A 27 4.81 8.52 -2.75
N LEU A 28 4.34 9.07 -3.87
CA LEU A 28 2.90 9.25 -4.12
C LEU A 28 2.22 7.90 -4.37
N ALA A 29 2.88 7.01 -5.13
CA ALA A 29 2.41 5.65 -5.35
C ALA A 29 2.22 4.91 -4.01
N TRP A 30 3.23 5.01 -3.14
CA TRP A 30 3.22 4.43 -1.79
C TRP A 30 2.10 5.01 -0.92
N MET A 31 1.89 6.33 -0.95
CA MET A 31 0.81 6.96 -0.20
C MET A 31 -0.56 6.45 -0.64
N GLY A 32 -0.80 6.26 -1.94
CA GLY A 32 -2.04 5.66 -2.44
C GLY A 32 -2.25 4.22 -1.94
N LEU A 33 -1.17 3.44 -1.85
CA LEU A 33 -1.22 2.09 -1.31
C LEU A 33 -1.53 2.06 0.19
N GLU A 34 -1.01 3.02 0.98
CA GLU A 34 -1.33 3.15 2.41
C GLU A 34 -2.76 3.66 2.67
N ILE A 35 -3.27 4.56 1.82
CA ILE A 35 -4.67 4.99 1.90
C ILE A 35 -5.59 3.77 1.71
N ASN A 36 -5.27 2.88 0.77
CA ASN A 36 -6.05 1.66 0.53
C ASN A 36 -6.04 0.70 1.73
N THR A 37 -4.87 0.48 2.35
CA THR A 37 -4.75 -0.42 3.51
C THR A 37 -5.50 0.12 4.72
N LEU A 38 -5.39 1.43 5.00
CA LEU A 38 -6.11 2.05 6.10
C LEU A 38 -7.62 2.09 5.87
N ALA A 39 -8.07 2.29 4.63
CA ALA A 39 -9.49 2.36 4.29
C ALA A 39 -10.19 0.98 4.37
N ILE A 40 -9.51 -0.12 4.06
CA ILE A 40 -10.12 -1.46 4.06
C ILE A 40 -10.20 -2.09 5.45
N ILE A 41 -9.29 -1.76 6.38
CA ILE A 41 -9.24 -2.34 7.73
C ILE A 41 -10.58 -2.24 8.49
N PRO A 42 -11.25 -1.07 8.58
CA PRO A 42 -12.51 -0.96 9.31
C PRO A 42 -13.66 -1.71 8.61
N ILE A 43 -13.59 -1.86 7.28
CA ILE A 43 -14.58 -2.61 6.50
C ILE A 43 -14.43 -4.11 6.79
N MET A 44 -13.20 -4.64 6.86
CA MET A 44 -12.93 -6.04 7.20
C MET A 44 -13.29 -6.38 8.66
N ALA A 45 -12.99 -5.47 9.59
CA ALA A 45 -13.29 -5.64 11.02
C ALA A 45 -14.74 -5.27 11.39
N GLN A 46 -15.60 -4.94 10.42
CA GLN A 46 -16.96 -4.48 10.69
C GLN A 46 -17.78 -5.50 11.48
N GLN A 47 -17.64 -6.78 11.14
CA GLN A 47 -18.19 -7.86 11.94
C GLN A 47 -17.24 -8.09 13.12
N HIS A 48 -17.70 -7.84 14.34
CA HIS A 48 -16.88 -7.98 15.57
C HIS A 48 -16.69 -9.45 15.99
N HIS A 49 -16.66 -10.36 15.03
CA HIS A 49 -16.41 -11.77 15.23
C HIS A 49 -14.90 -12.03 15.28
N PRO A 50 -14.40 -12.90 16.17
CA PRO A 50 -12.96 -13.14 16.33
C PRO A 50 -12.26 -13.50 15.01
N ARG A 51 -12.92 -14.28 14.13
CA ARG A 51 -12.39 -14.63 12.80
C ARG A 51 -12.19 -13.43 11.88
N ALA A 52 -13.09 -12.43 11.93
CA ALA A 52 -12.97 -11.23 11.10
C ALA A 52 -11.81 -10.33 11.60
N ILE A 53 -11.65 -10.23 12.92
CA ILE A 53 -10.51 -9.55 13.53
C ILE A 53 -9.19 -10.25 13.16
N GLU A 54 -9.13 -11.58 13.27
CA GLU A 54 -7.93 -12.34 12.90
C GLU A 54 -7.56 -12.15 11.42
N ALA A 55 -8.54 -12.20 10.52
CA ALA A 55 -8.32 -11.94 9.09
C ALA A 55 -7.83 -10.50 8.84
N THR A 56 -8.41 -9.52 9.52
CA THR A 56 -8.01 -8.11 9.41
C THR A 56 -6.58 -7.89 9.90
N THR A 57 -6.20 -8.50 11.02
CA THR A 57 -4.83 -8.42 11.56
C THR A 57 -3.81 -9.05 10.62
N LYS A 58 -4.12 -10.23 10.05
CA LYS A 58 -3.25 -10.89 9.06
C LYS A 58 -3.08 -10.03 7.81
N TYR A 59 -4.16 -9.45 7.31
CA TYR A 59 -4.13 -8.52 6.18
C TYR A 59 -3.28 -7.28 6.51
N PHE A 60 -3.48 -6.66 7.68
CA PHE A 60 -2.70 -5.49 8.07
C PHE A 60 -1.19 -5.78 8.12
N LEU A 61 -0.78 -6.90 8.75
CA LEU A 61 0.64 -7.23 8.89
C LEU A 61 1.31 -7.52 7.54
N THR A 62 0.65 -8.26 6.65
CA THR A 62 1.17 -8.55 5.30
C THR A 62 1.26 -7.29 4.45
N GLN A 63 0.25 -6.43 4.53
CA GLN A 63 0.21 -5.20 3.73
C GLN A 63 1.16 -4.11 4.23
N ALA A 64 1.29 -3.95 5.55
CA ALA A 64 2.22 -3.01 6.16
C ALA A 64 3.68 -3.41 5.88
N THR A 65 3.99 -4.71 5.93
CA THR A 65 5.34 -5.19 5.57
C THR A 65 5.64 -4.97 4.09
N ALA A 66 4.68 -5.26 3.19
CA ALA A 66 4.83 -4.96 1.77
C ALA A 66 5.01 -3.44 1.51
N ALA A 67 4.23 -2.59 2.16
CA ALA A 67 4.35 -1.14 2.01
C ALA A 67 5.70 -0.61 2.53
N ALA A 68 6.20 -1.13 3.66
CA ALA A 68 7.53 -0.81 4.17
C ALA A 68 8.64 -1.25 3.21
N MET A 69 8.51 -2.42 2.56
CA MET A 69 9.46 -2.88 1.55
C MET A 69 9.46 -2.01 0.29
N ILE A 70 8.29 -1.52 -0.17
CA ILE A 70 8.21 -0.56 -1.29
C ILE A 70 8.93 0.74 -0.92
N LEU A 71 8.67 1.28 0.28
CA LEU A 71 9.31 2.49 0.74
C LEU A 71 10.84 2.30 0.81
N PHE A 72 11.29 1.18 1.39
CA PHE A 72 12.72 0.83 1.42
C PHE A 72 13.34 0.68 0.02
N ALA A 73 12.64 0.05 -0.93
CA ALA A 73 13.09 -0.05 -2.31
C ALA A 73 13.23 1.34 -2.97
N SER A 74 12.23 2.21 -2.77
CA SER A 74 12.26 3.56 -3.34
C SER A 74 13.33 4.46 -2.71
N THR A 75 13.53 4.40 -1.39
CA THR A 75 14.57 5.18 -0.71
C THR A 75 15.97 4.69 -1.05
N THR A 76 16.17 3.39 -1.18
CA THR A 76 17.45 2.84 -1.65
C THR A 76 17.74 3.23 -3.09
N ASN A 77 16.74 3.24 -3.97
CA ASN A 77 16.90 3.74 -5.34
C ASN A 77 17.24 5.23 -5.37
N ALA A 78 16.50 6.06 -4.63
CA ALA A 78 16.74 7.50 -4.55
C ALA A 78 18.10 7.83 -3.92
N TRP A 79 18.56 7.05 -2.94
CA TRP A 79 19.88 7.22 -2.34
C TRP A 79 21.02 6.93 -3.34
N LEU A 80 20.85 5.93 -4.21
CA LEU A 80 21.90 5.49 -5.14
C LEU A 80 21.91 6.25 -6.46
N VAL A 81 20.72 6.60 -6.98
CA VAL A 81 20.53 7.20 -8.31
C VAL A 81 20.16 8.69 -8.23
N GLY A 82 19.64 9.15 -7.08
CA GLY A 82 19.21 10.53 -6.87
C GLY A 82 17.77 10.83 -7.28
N GLU A 83 17.05 9.86 -7.85
CA GLU A 83 15.76 10.06 -8.50
C GLU A 83 14.64 9.24 -7.85
N TRP A 84 13.43 9.80 -7.84
CA TRP A 84 12.22 9.21 -7.23
C TRP A 84 11.18 8.75 -8.26
N GLU A 85 11.47 8.90 -9.55
CA GLU A 85 10.56 8.53 -10.63
C GLU A 85 10.31 7.01 -10.67
N ILE A 86 9.07 6.64 -10.98
CA ILE A 86 8.66 5.23 -11.06
C ILE A 86 9.39 4.49 -12.17
N HIS A 87 9.64 5.16 -13.30
CA HIS A 87 10.31 4.57 -14.45
C HIS A 87 11.81 4.32 -14.23
N GLN A 88 12.43 4.93 -13.22
CA GLN A 88 13.88 4.92 -13.02
C GLN A 88 14.33 3.99 -11.88
N LEU A 89 13.68 2.84 -11.74
CA LEU A 89 14.11 1.80 -10.80
C LEU A 89 15.21 0.96 -11.43
N SER A 90 16.45 1.45 -11.36
CA SER A 90 17.58 0.88 -12.09
C SER A 90 18.47 -0.03 -11.24
N HIS A 91 18.52 0.20 -9.92
CA HIS A 91 19.41 -0.59 -9.06
C HIS A 91 18.87 -2.03 -8.85
N PRO A 92 19.69 -3.09 -9.07
CA PRO A 92 19.23 -4.47 -9.02
C PRO A 92 18.72 -4.92 -7.65
N LEU A 93 19.19 -4.29 -6.56
CA LEU A 93 18.68 -4.57 -5.22
C LEU A 93 17.28 -3.96 -5.02
N ALA A 94 17.09 -2.70 -5.43
CA ALA A 94 15.83 -1.98 -5.27
C ALA A 94 14.71 -2.59 -6.15
N THR A 95 15.03 -3.03 -7.37
CA THR A 95 14.07 -3.71 -8.25
C THR A 95 13.62 -5.05 -7.68
N LYS A 96 14.54 -5.88 -7.16
CA LYS A 96 14.18 -7.16 -6.54
C LYS A 96 13.33 -6.97 -5.29
N THR A 97 13.68 -6.01 -4.43
CA THR A 97 12.89 -5.74 -3.22
C THR A 97 11.51 -5.18 -3.58
N ALA A 98 11.40 -4.28 -4.57
CA ALA A 98 10.12 -3.79 -5.06
C ALA A 98 9.24 -4.90 -5.64
N MET A 99 9.81 -5.81 -6.44
CA MET A 99 9.07 -6.95 -7.00
C MET A 99 8.57 -7.91 -5.92
N LEU A 100 9.39 -8.23 -4.91
CA LEU A 100 8.96 -9.03 -3.77
C LEU A 100 7.84 -8.33 -2.98
N ALA A 101 7.95 -7.02 -2.79
CA ALA A 101 6.94 -6.25 -2.09
C ALA A 101 5.59 -6.22 -2.84
N LEU A 102 5.62 -6.07 -4.16
CA LEU A 102 4.42 -6.14 -5.00
C LEU A 102 3.81 -7.56 -4.98
N ALA A 103 4.64 -8.60 -4.99
CA ALA A 103 4.17 -9.99 -4.87
C ALA A 103 3.45 -10.23 -3.53
N LEU A 104 4.01 -9.73 -2.41
CA LEU A 104 3.37 -9.77 -1.09
C LEU A 104 2.07 -8.96 -1.02
N LYS A 105 1.96 -7.89 -1.82
CA LYS A 105 0.75 -7.07 -1.88
C LYS A 105 -0.39 -7.75 -2.64
N LEU A 106 -0.05 -8.58 -3.63
CA LEU A 106 -0.99 -9.33 -4.46
C LEU A 106 -1.46 -10.65 -3.82
N GLY A 107 -0.63 -11.28 -2.98
CA GLY A 107 -0.88 -12.59 -2.36
C GLY A 107 -1.08 -12.54 -0.85
#